data_AF-A0A498J7B1-F1
#
_entry.id   AF-A0A498J7B1-F1
#
_cell.length_a   1.000
_cell.length_b   1.000
_cell.length_c   1.000
_cell.angle_alpha   90.00
_cell.angle_beta   90.00
_cell.angle_gamma   90.00
#
_symmetry.space_group_name_H-M   'P 1'
#
loop_
_entity.id
_entity.type
_entity.pdbx_description
1 polymer ?
#
loop_
_entity_poly.entity_id
_entity_poly.type
_entity_poly.pdbx_seq_one_letter_code
_entity_poly.pdbx_strand_id
1 'polypeptide(L)'
;MPSTSSCVEFCFVQYRLLAANNRARINPPLSGDYFGNSIYPKLLQQVSCLKHGIGWAAWKLQEAVVNHNDNVIRELIDAWLKSPAVYQVSYFDPFSIMMGSSPRFNMYGNEFGMGKAIALRSGYATKFSGKVSSYEGREEGSIDLEVCLPPEAMSECS
;
A
#
# COMPACT_ATOMS: atom_id res chain seq x y z
N MET A 1 9.08 34.42 -0.95
CA MET A 1 9.64 33.32 -0.13
C MET A 1 8.49 32.41 0.26
N PRO A 2 8.37 31.19 -0.27
CA PRO A 2 7.65 30.11 0.38
C PRO A 2 8.68 29.14 0.99
N SER A 3 8.65 29.05 2.32
CA SER A 3 9.50 28.20 3.14
C SER A 3 8.82 26.87 3.44
N THR A 4 9.53 25.78 3.17
CA THR A 4 9.54 24.51 3.94
C THR A 4 8.18 23.94 4.36
N SER A 5 7.48 23.17 3.51
CA SER A 5 6.35 22.38 4.00
C SER A 5 5.78 21.30 3.04
N SER A 6 6.55 20.60 2.21
CA SER A 6 5.97 19.62 1.27
C SER A 6 5.85 18.18 1.80
N CYS A 7 6.57 17.81 2.86
CA CYS A 7 6.24 16.60 3.64
C CYS A 7 4.82 16.64 4.25
N VAL A 8 4.15 17.79 4.19
CA VAL A 8 2.84 18.03 4.79
C VAL A 8 1.70 17.56 3.87
N GLU A 9 1.91 17.42 2.55
CA GLU A 9 0.89 16.87 1.63
C GLU A 9 0.54 15.41 1.91
N PHE A 10 1.54 14.57 2.20
CA PHE A 10 1.33 13.20 2.69
C PHE A 10 0.50 13.13 3.97
N CYS A 11 0.40 14.24 4.68
CA CYS A 11 -0.04 14.37 6.04
C CYS A 11 -1.44 15.02 6.14
N PHE A 12 -1.90 15.66 5.05
CA PHE A 12 -3.29 16.12 4.81
C PHE A 12 -4.26 15.01 4.38
N VAL A 13 -3.75 13.82 4.09
CA VAL A 13 -4.54 12.70 3.57
C VAL A 13 -5.56 12.20 4.59
N GLN A 14 -6.83 12.23 4.18
CA GLN A 14 -7.97 11.89 5.04
C GLN A 14 -8.19 10.38 5.14
N TYR A 15 -7.78 9.62 4.11
CA TYR A 15 -7.96 8.17 4.03
C TYR A 15 -6.68 7.48 3.58
N ARG A 16 -6.26 6.44 4.32
CA ARG A 16 -5.14 5.57 3.91
C ARG A 16 -5.66 4.17 3.67
N LEU A 17 -5.32 3.60 2.52
CA LEU A 17 -5.63 2.23 2.17
C LEU A 17 -4.36 1.39 2.12
N LEU A 18 -4.39 0.26 2.82
CA LEU A 18 -3.34 -0.75 2.80
C LEU A 18 -3.87 -2.02 2.14
N ALA A 19 -3.16 -2.56 1.15
CA ALA A 19 -3.43 -3.91 0.68
C ALA A 19 -2.84 -4.95 1.65
N ALA A 20 -3.70 -5.77 2.26
CA ALA A 20 -3.29 -6.83 3.17
C ALA A 20 -3.21 -8.18 2.45
N ASN A 21 -2.08 -8.88 2.56
CA ASN A 21 -1.93 -10.27 2.12
C ASN A 21 -2.54 -11.20 3.19
N ASN A 22 -3.55 -11.97 2.80
CA ASN A 22 -4.33 -12.81 3.69
C ASN A 22 -3.78 -14.25 3.82
N ARG A 23 -2.86 -14.67 2.93
CA ARG A 23 -2.42 -16.09 2.83
C ARG A 23 -1.98 -16.68 4.17
N ALA A 24 -1.10 -15.98 4.89
CA ALA A 24 -0.57 -16.42 6.18
C ALA A 24 -1.50 -16.11 7.38
N ARG A 25 -2.60 -15.39 7.14
CA ARG A 25 -3.53 -14.93 8.21
C ARG A 25 -4.76 -15.80 8.35
N ILE A 26 -5.09 -16.57 7.31
CA ILE A 26 -6.20 -17.50 7.31
C ILE A 26 -5.77 -18.80 7.99
N ASN A 27 -6.70 -19.52 8.63
CA ASN A 27 -6.42 -20.81 9.25
C ASN A 27 -7.27 -21.93 8.61
N PRO A 28 -6.68 -22.97 7.99
CA PRO A 28 -5.25 -23.16 7.77
C PRO A 28 -4.67 -22.12 6.79
N PRO A 29 -3.37 -21.79 6.90
CA PRO A 29 -2.73 -20.82 6.01
C PRO A 29 -2.73 -21.32 4.57
N LEU A 30 -2.93 -20.40 3.63
CA LEU A 30 -2.74 -20.69 2.21
C LEU A 30 -1.24 -20.83 1.91
N SER A 31 -0.91 -21.71 0.97
CA SER A 31 0.47 -21.85 0.47
C SER A 31 1.01 -20.50 0.00
N GLY A 32 2.31 -20.27 0.19
CA GLY A 32 3.02 -19.15 -0.43
C GLY A 32 2.87 -19.16 -1.96
N ASP A 33 2.77 -20.35 -2.56
CA ASP A 33 2.62 -20.58 -3.99
C ASP A 33 1.15 -20.52 -4.47
N TYR A 34 0.22 -20.13 -3.59
CA TYR A 34 -1.17 -19.95 -4.00
C TYR A 34 -1.28 -18.83 -5.05
N PHE A 35 -1.56 -19.26 -6.29
CA PHE A 35 -1.61 -18.43 -7.49
C PHE A 35 -2.76 -17.42 -7.50
N GLY A 36 -3.85 -17.72 -6.77
CA GLY A 36 -5.02 -16.85 -6.72
C GLY A 36 -4.79 -15.56 -5.93
N ASN A 37 -5.78 -14.65 -6.03
CA ASN A 37 -5.80 -13.43 -5.25
C ASN A 37 -6.30 -13.71 -3.84
N SER A 38 -5.44 -13.47 -2.84
CA SER A 38 -5.81 -13.50 -1.42
C SER A 38 -5.33 -12.21 -0.76
N ILE A 39 -5.98 -11.12 -1.16
CA ILE A 39 -5.70 -9.76 -0.70
C ILE A 39 -6.99 -9.04 -0.32
N TYR A 40 -6.91 -8.11 0.62
CA TYR A 40 -8.05 -7.24 0.94
C TYR A 40 -7.57 -5.81 1.20
N PRO A 41 -8.23 -4.78 0.63
CA PRO A 41 -7.92 -3.39 0.95
C PRO A 41 -8.46 -3.02 2.33
N LYS A 42 -7.58 -2.64 3.25
CA LYS A 42 -7.97 -2.11 4.56
C LYS A 42 -8.02 -0.59 4.51
N LEU A 43 -9.22 -0.03 4.60
CA LEU A 43 -9.43 1.40 4.74
C LEU A 43 -9.16 1.83 6.18
N LEU A 44 -8.32 2.86 6.33
CA LEU A 44 -8.05 3.54 7.60
C LEU A 44 -8.52 4.97 7.47
N GLN A 45 -9.59 5.28 8.20
CA GLN A 45 -10.15 6.62 8.24
C GLN A 45 -9.33 7.51 9.19
N GLN A 46 -9.13 8.77 8.77
CA GLN A 46 -8.66 9.87 9.62
C GLN A 46 -7.28 9.70 10.27
N VAL A 47 -6.37 8.96 9.64
CA VAL A 47 -4.98 8.85 10.11
C VAL A 47 -4.17 10.06 9.63
N SER A 48 -4.31 11.19 10.33
CA SER A 48 -3.53 12.40 10.07
C SER A 48 -2.28 12.46 10.95
N CYS A 49 -1.12 12.45 10.31
CA CYS A 49 0.15 12.68 11.00
C CYS A 49 0.35 14.16 11.38
N LEU A 50 -0.40 15.11 10.80
CA LEU A 50 -0.29 16.52 11.14
C LEU A 50 -0.83 16.84 12.53
N LYS A 51 -1.93 16.19 12.90
CA LYS A 51 -2.58 16.44 14.20
C LYS A 51 -1.92 15.69 15.35
N HIS A 52 -1.41 14.47 15.09
CA HIS A 52 -1.00 13.54 16.14
C HIS A 52 0.45 13.04 16.01
N GLY A 53 1.17 13.46 14.97
CA GLY A 53 2.54 13.02 14.69
C GLY A 53 2.64 11.66 14.00
N ILE A 54 3.84 11.33 13.52
CA ILE A 54 4.12 10.11 12.76
C ILE A 54 4.04 8.85 13.63
N GLY A 55 4.48 8.93 14.89
CA GLY A 55 4.42 7.79 15.82
C GLY A 55 2.99 7.31 16.09
N TRP A 56 2.05 8.24 16.27
CA TRP A 56 0.63 7.91 16.42
C TRP A 56 0.04 7.32 15.13
N ALA A 57 0.40 7.88 13.97
CA ALA A 57 -0.04 7.34 12.69
C ALA A 57 0.48 5.90 12.47
N ALA A 58 1.74 5.64 12.79
CA ALA A 58 2.34 4.31 12.75
C ALA A 58 1.63 3.34 13.71
N TRP A 59 1.29 3.78 14.91
CA TRP A 59 0.52 2.98 15.86
C TRP A 59 -0.88 2.62 15.33
N LYS A 60 -1.59 3.57 14.71
CA LYS A 60 -2.89 3.30 14.06
C LYS A 60 -2.79 2.31 12.89
N LEU A 61 -1.72 2.40 12.11
CA LEU A 61 -1.44 1.43 11.05
C LEU A 61 -1.18 0.04 11.65
N GLN A 62 -0.39 -0.05 12.72
CA GLN A 62 -0.10 -1.30 13.40
C GLN A 62 -1.35 -1.94 14.01
N GLU A 63 -2.19 -1.16 14.69
CA GLU A 63 -3.47 -1.61 15.26
C GLU A 63 -4.35 -2.25 14.18
N ALA A 64 -4.45 -1.61 13.01
CA ALA A 64 -5.18 -2.16 11.88
C ALA A 64 -4.59 -3.47 11.32
N VAL A 65 -3.26 -3.55 11.25
CA VAL A 65 -2.55 -4.75 10.77
C VAL A 65 -2.74 -5.92 11.73
N VAL A 66 -2.72 -5.69 13.04
CA VAL A 66 -2.92 -6.74 14.06
C VAL A 66 -4.37 -7.22 14.07
N ASN A 67 -5.32 -6.30 13.95
CA ASN A 67 -6.75 -6.61 14.00
C ASN A 67 -7.26 -7.31 12.72
N HIS A 68 -6.48 -7.37 11.65
CA HIS A 68 -6.83 -8.06 10.41
C HIS A 68 -6.46 -9.55 10.48
N ASN A 69 -7.30 -10.36 11.11
CA ASN A 69 -7.08 -11.79 11.38
C ASN A 69 -8.06 -12.70 10.61
N ASP A 70 -7.94 -14.04 10.78
CA ASP A 70 -8.76 -15.05 10.08
C ASP A 70 -10.27 -14.78 10.18
N ASN A 71 -10.78 -14.51 11.38
CA ASN A 71 -12.20 -14.26 11.61
C ASN A 71 -12.68 -13.04 10.81
N VAL A 72 -11.94 -11.93 10.90
CA VAL A 72 -12.25 -10.70 10.14
C VAL A 72 -12.19 -10.94 8.64
N ILE A 73 -11.21 -11.71 8.15
CA ILE A 73 -11.10 -12.03 6.73
C ILE A 73 -12.31 -12.82 6.25
N ARG A 74 -12.76 -13.82 7.03
CA ARG A 74 -13.93 -14.64 6.71
C ARG A 74 -15.22 -13.82 6.69
N GLU A 75 -15.40 -12.94 7.68
CA GLU A 75 -16.55 -12.01 7.71
C GLU A 75 -16.59 -11.10 6.48
N LEU A 76 -15.43 -10.57 6.06
CA LEU A 76 -15.33 -9.73 4.86
C LEU A 76 -15.64 -10.51 3.58
N ILE A 77 -15.22 -11.77 3.49
CA ILE A 77 -15.55 -12.66 2.37
C ILE A 77 -17.05 -12.96 2.37
N ASP A 78 -17.65 -13.30 3.51
CA ASP A 78 -19.09 -13.58 3.62
C ASP A 78 -19.94 -12.35 3.25
N ALA A 79 -19.52 -11.16 3.69
CA ALA A 79 -20.15 -9.91 3.31
C ALA A 79 -20.05 -9.65 1.80
N TRP A 80 -18.88 -9.88 1.20
CA TRP A 80 -18.68 -9.75 -0.24
C TRP A 80 -19.49 -10.78 -1.03
N LEU A 81 -19.62 -12.03 -0.56
CA LEU A 81 -20.44 -13.05 -1.22
C LEU A 81 -21.93 -12.69 -1.23
N LYS A 82 -22.41 -11.99 -0.20
CA LYS A 82 -23.80 -11.48 -0.14
C LYS A 82 -24.03 -10.29 -1.07
N SER A 83 -23.02 -9.46 -1.30
CA SER A 83 -23.08 -8.30 -2.20
C SER A 83 -21.78 -8.12 -2.95
N PRO A 84 -21.58 -8.88 -4.05
CA PRO A 84 -20.33 -8.84 -4.80
C PRO A 84 -20.14 -7.47 -5.45
N ALA A 85 -18.97 -6.89 -5.24
CA ALA A 85 -18.54 -5.65 -5.88
C ALA A 85 -17.17 -5.83 -6.51
N VAL A 86 -16.96 -5.15 -7.65
CA VAL A 86 -15.67 -5.07 -8.33
C VAL A 86 -15.03 -3.74 -8.00
N TYR A 87 -13.80 -3.78 -7.46
CA TYR A 87 -13.03 -2.58 -7.19
C TYR A 87 -12.66 -1.88 -8.50
N GLN A 88 -13.12 -0.64 -8.66
CA GLN A 88 -12.71 0.24 -9.74
C GLN A 88 -11.61 1.19 -9.23
N VAL A 89 -10.74 1.67 -10.12
CA VAL A 89 -9.73 2.67 -9.74
C VAL A 89 -10.39 3.96 -9.24
N SER A 90 -11.61 4.27 -9.70
CA SER A 90 -12.41 5.39 -9.22
C SER A 90 -12.83 5.33 -7.75
N TYR A 91 -12.64 4.20 -7.06
CA TYR A 91 -12.84 4.13 -5.61
C TYR A 91 -11.75 4.87 -4.83
N PHE A 92 -10.61 5.17 -5.45
CA PHE A 92 -9.53 5.94 -4.83
C PHE A 92 -9.73 7.41 -5.13
N ASP A 93 -10.18 8.13 -4.10
CA ASP A 93 -10.33 9.58 -4.15
C ASP A 93 -8.94 10.26 -4.22
N PRO A 94 -8.79 11.41 -4.92
CA PRO A 94 -7.51 12.13 -5.03
C PRO A 94 -6.86 12.52 -3.70
N PHE A 95 -7.64 12.62 -2.62
CA PHE A 95 -7.16 12.93 -1.27
C PHE A 95 -6.86 11.68 -0.43
N SER A 96 -6.79 10.50 -1.07
CA SER A 96 -6.45 9.22 -0.44
C SER A 96 -5.06 8.73 -0.85
N ILE A 97 -4.38 8.02 0.05
CA ILE A 97 -3.16 7.28 -0.29
C ILE A 97 -3.45 5.79 -0.31
N MET A 98 -3.06 5.14 -1.42
CA MET A 98 -3.19 3.70 -1.59
C MET A 98 -1.81 3.05 -1.64
N MET A 99 -1.45 2.38 -0.54
CA MET A 99 -0.22 1.59 -0.44
C MET A 99 -0.46 0.20 -1.04
N GLY A 100 0.37 -0.15 -2.03
CA GLY A 100 0.42 -1.49 -2.59
C GLY A 100 1.86 -1.99 -2.72
N SER A 101 1.98 -3.20 -3.27
CA SER A 101 3.23 -3.97 -3.23
C SER A 101 3.72 -4.20 -1.78
N SER A 102 4.90 -4.79 -1.61
CA SER A 102 5.52 -4.97 -0.30
C SER A 102 7.03 -5.17 -0.47
N PRO A 103 7.87 -4.62 0.43
CA PRO A 103 9.30 -4.90 0.44
C PRO A 103 9.63 -6.36 0.78
N ARG A 104 8.64 -7.12 1.26
CA ARG A 104 8.80 -8.56 1.53
C ARG A 104 8.82 -9.41 0.27
N PHE A 105 8.41 -8.85 -0.87
CA PHE A 105 8.48 -9.55 -2.14
C PHE A 105 9.87 -9.38 -2.73
N ASN A 106 10.63 -10.48 -2.76
CA ASN A 106 11.95 -10.54 -3.35
C ASN A 106 11.85 -10.48 -4.88
N MET A 107 11.57 -9.29 -5.40
CA MET A 107 11.45 -9.05 -6.84
C MET A 107 12.82 -9.02 -7.49
N TYR A 108 13.83 -8.46 -6.81
CA TYR A 108 15.19 -8.39 -7.32
C TYR A 108 15.89 -9.76 -7.42
N GLY A 109 15.46 -10.76 -6.65
CA GLY A 109 15.96 -12.14 -6.73
C GLY A 109 15.49 -12.91 -7.97
N ASN A 110 14.60 -12.34 -8.78
CA ASN A 110 14.25 -12.92 -10.07
C ASN A 110 15.32 -12.55 -11.11
N GLU A 111 16.19 -13.49 -11.43
CA GLU A 111 17.25 -13.32 -12.43
C GLU A 111 17.03 -14.26 -13.62
N PHE A 112 17.13 -13.71 -14.83
CA PHE A 112 16.90 -14.44 -16.08
C PHE A 112 18.19 -14.55 -16.95
N GLY A 113 19.37 -14.52 -16.31
CA GLY A 113 20.67 -14.63 -16.99
C GLY A 113 21.28 -13.30 -17.47
N MET A 114 20.62 -12.17 -17.22
CA MET A 114 21.11 -10.82 -17.55
C MET A 114 21.60 -10.05 -16.31
N GLY A 115 21.75 -10.75 -15.19
CA GLY A 115 22.05 -10.18 -13.87
C GLY A 115 20.82 -9.59 -13.16
N LYS A 116 21.07 -9.02 -11.98
CA LYS A 116 20.06 -8.38 -11.11
C LYS A 116 19.43 -7.17 -11.80
N ALA A 117 18.12 -6.99 -11.64
CA ALA A 117 17.40 -5.83 -12.14
C ALA A 117 18.00 -4.50 -11.62
N ILE A 118 17.91 -3.45 -12.44
CA ILE A 118 18.43 -2.11 -12.10
C ILE A 118 17.43 -1.33 -11.24
N ALA A 119 16.13 -1.45 -11.52
CA ALA A 119 15.07 -0.79 -10.78
C ALA A 119 13.74 -1.56 -10.93
N LEU A 120 12.89 -1.47 -9.92
CA LEU A 120 11.54 -2.01 -9.94
C LEU A 120 10.52 -0.90 -10.20
N ARG A 121 9.54 -1.17 -11.07
CA ARG A 121 8.48 -0.21 -11.43
C ARG A 121 7.15 -0.93 -11.63
N SER A 122 6.05 -0.26 -11.32
CA SER A 122 4.71 -0.75 -11.64
C SER A 122 4.27 -0.39 -13.06
N GLY A 123 3.38 -1.20 -13.60
CA GLY A 123 2.75 -0.98 -14.91
C GLY A 123 1.83 0.24 -14.91
N TYR A 124 1.57 0.77 -16.10
CA TYR A 124 0.78 2.00 -16.27
C TYR A 124 -0.66 1.90 -15.74
N ALA A 125 -1.28 0.72 -15.86
CA ALA A 125 -2.66 0.47 -15.44
C ALA A 125 -2.92 0.67 -13.93
N THR A 126 -1.86 0.72 -13.11
CA THR A 126 -1.97 0.90 -11.65
C THR A 126 -1.57 2.29 -11.19
N LYS A 127 -1.34 3.24 -12.10
CA LYS A 127 -0.88 4.61 -11.79
C LYS A 127 -2.06 5.57 -11.69
N PHE A 128 -2.25 6.12 -10.50
CA PHE A 128 -3.24 7.15 -10.20
C PHE A 128 -2.74 8.03 -9.06
N SER A 129 -3.31 9.23 -8.90
CA SER A 129 -2.94 10.18 -7.84
C SER A 129 -3.06 9.52 -6.46
N GLY A 130 -2.00 9.62 -5.64
CA GLY A 130 -1.97 9.04 -4.30
C GLY A 130 -1.60 7.54 -4.26
N LYS A 131 -1.33 6.92 -5.42
CA LYS A 131 -0.78 5.56 -5.44
C LYS A 131 0.67 5.59 -4.95
N VAL A 132 0.96 4.73 -3.98
CA VAL A 132 2.33 4.45 -3.54
C VAL A 132 2.58 2.94 -3.62
N SER A 133 3.71 2.57 -4.21
CA SER A 133 4.18 1.19 -4.28
C SER A 133 5.50 1.06 -3.56
N SER A 134 5.61 0.05 -2.70
CA SER A 134 6.84 -0.23 -1.94
C SER A 134 7.52 -1.50 -2.45
N TYR A 135 8.83 -1.41 -2.61
CA TYR A 135 9.67 -2.50 -3.06
C TYR A 135 10.85 -2.68 -2.09
N GLU A 136 11.42 -3.88 -2.06
CA GLU A 136 12.75 -4.05 -1.51
C GLU A 136 13.67 -3.13 -2.31
N GLY A 137 14.56 -2.39 -1.66
CA GLY A 137 15.50 -1.55 -2.38
C GLY A 137 16.64 -2.37 -2.95
N ARG A 138 17.37 -1.81 -3.92
CA ARG A 138 18.45 -2.54 -4.60
C ARG A 138 19.61 -2.86 -3.66
N GLU A 139 19.87 -1.96 -2.71
CA GLU A 139 20.84 -2.09 -1.63
C GLU A 139 20.20 -2.80 -0.43
N GLU A 140 20.98 -3.65 0.25
CA GLU A 140 20.47 -4.41 1.38
C GLU A 140 19.96 -3.50 2.50
N GLY A 141 18.75 -3.77 2.99
CA GLY A 141 18.10 -2.96 4.03
C GLY A 141 17.45 -1.67 3.52
N SER A 142 17.59 -1.33 2.24
CA SER A 142 16.91 -0.17 1.64
C SER A 142 15.49 -0.51 1.16
N ILE A 143 14.67 0.51 0.93
CA ILE A 143 13.30 0.41 0.41
C ILE A 143 13.15 1.41 -0.73
N ASP A 144 12.75 0.94 -1.90
CA ASP A 144 12.41 1.80 -3.03
C ASP A 144 10.90 2.12 -2.97
N LEU A 145 10.55 3.40 -3.08
CA LEU A 145 9.16 3.87 -3.14
C LEU A 145 8.86 4.48 -4.51
N GLU A 146 7.89 3.89 -5.23
CA GLU A 146 7.29 4.53 -6.41
C GLU A 146 6.05 5.30 -5.96
N VAL A 147 6.10 6.63 -6.11
CA VAL A 147 5.03 7.55 -5.72
C VAL A 147 4.42 8.16 -6.98
N CYS A 148 3.10 8.09 -7.11
CA CYS A 148 2.35 8.69 -8.21
C CYS A 148 1.52 9.87 -7.68
N LEU A 149 1.91 11.09 -8.07
CA LEU A 149 1.19 12.32 -7.76
C LEU A 149 1.01 13.15 -9.04
N PRO A 150 0.05 14.09 -9.06
CA PRO A 150 -0.04 15.09 -10.10
C PRO A 150 1.26 15.91 -10.20
N PRO A 151 1.59 16.47 -11.38
CA PRO A 151 2.83 17.22 -11.58
C PRO A 151 3.05 18.35 -10.57
N GLU A 152 1.98 19.04 -10.17
CA GLU A 152 2.02 20.14 -9.21
C GLU A 152 2.52 19.65 -7.85
N ALA A 153 1.90 18.61 -7.29
CA ALA A 153 2.30 17.98 -6.03
C ALA A 153 3.71 17.35 -6.10
N MET A 154 4.08 16.76 -7.25
CA MET A 154 5.43 16.23 -7.45
C MET A 154 6.50 17.32 -7.36
N SER A 155 6.22 18.51 -7.88
CA SER A 155 7.18 19.64 -7.88
C SER A 155 7.44 20.21 -6.48
N GLU A 156 6.53 19.98 -5.54
CA GLU A 156 6.74 20.36 -4.15
C GLU A 156 7.60 19.33 -3.40
N CYS A 157 7.63 18.06 -3.85
CA CYS A 157 8.38 16.99 -3.21
C CYS A 157 9.89 16.95 -3.56
N SER A 158 10.33 17.74 -4.54
CA SER A 158 11.73 17.83 -5.02
C SER A 158 12.52 18.96 -4.38
#